data_AF-A0A290Z5M6-F1
#
_entry.id   AF-A0A290Z5M6-F1
#
_cell.length_a   1.000
_cell.length_b   1.000
_cell.length_c   1.000
_cell.angle_alpha   90.00
_cell.angle_beta   90.00
_cell.angle_gamma   90.00
#
_symmetry.space_group_name_H-M   'P 1'
#
loop_
_entity.id
_entity.type
_entity.pdbx_description
1 polymer ?
#
loop_
_entity_poly.entity_id
_entity_poly.type
_entity_poly.pdbx_seq_one_letter_code
_entity_poly.pdbx_strand_id
1 'polypeptide(L)'
;MPALTLFRLYDLPAEPPDAGDLRPVSPLVLRLLWDEWGADGEPPWPAPAAELLLATRNGRPVGCVGVNLTAPGAVGPLLRAPAPADRADLAESLLHGALWRLRWLGHAYGFAPADVAGHAGEALRATSWVLPGDVGSPPADRDVPGQEWGDVLVDLRGWPLPRPVVELELDGAPVLVRRPEAAEQLLVVDWIKDVFGRGWAAEFARAFAHDPVSAVVVARPRGFAEDPRRCLLGFIAYNTVRAGMLSSIALSEEIRGRDNGIAATLLSSCLSEARAHGFDHVVLGGVSRRLVALRAVDAAWTVPGSCPGVFGKGIRDR
;
A
#
# COMPACT_ATOMS: atom_id res chain seq x y z
N MET A 1 -2.52 5.05 18.71
CA MET A 1 -2.14 3.85 17.93
C MET A 1 -0.68 3.55 18.20
N PRO A 2 -0.24 2.28 18.18
CA PRO A 2 1.17 1.95 18.35
C PRO A 2 2.00 2.57 17.22
N ALA A 3 3.22 3.01 17.55
CA ALA A 3 4.16 3.51 16.56
C ALA A 3 4.51 2.40 15.57
N LEU A 4 4.50 2.75 14.28
CA LEU A 4 4.85 1.85 13.19
C LEU A 4 6.13 2.31 12.51
N THR A 5 6.90 1.36 12.00
CA THR A 5 8.04 1.61 11.14
C THR A 5 7.72 1.08 9.75
N LEU A 6 7.82 1.94 8.74
CA LEU A 6 7.76 1.57 7.33
C LEU A 6 9.15 1.17 6.86
N PHE A 7 9.23 0.12 6.05
CA PHE A 7 10.44 -0.34 5.37
C PHE A 7 10.24 -0.23 3.85
N ARG A 8 11.18 0.44 3.16
CA ARG A 8 11.24 0.47 1.69
C ARG A 8 11.76 -0.87 1.19
N LEU A 9 10.86 -1.78 0.80
CA LEU A 9 11.21 -3.16 0.47
C LEU A 9 12.12 -3.27 -0.76
N TYR A 10 12.01 -2.29 -1.65
CA TYR A 10 12.87 -2.19 -2.82
C TYR A 10 14.33 -1.84 -2.48
N ASP A 11 14.62 -1.31 -1.29
CA ASP A 11 15.97 -0.95 -0.83
C ASP A 11 16.57 -1.97 0.15
N LEU A 12 15.87 -3.08 0.41
CA LEU A 12 16.41 -4.15 1.25
C LEU A 12 17.75 -4.69 0.72
N PRO A 13 18.60 -5.22 1.61
CA PRO A 13 19.80 -5.96 1.22
C PRO A 13 19.51 -6.99 0.12
N ALA A 14 20.46 -7.16 -0.80
CA ALA A 14 20.28 -7.97 -2.01
C ALA A 14 20.15 -9.48 -1.72
N GLU A 15 20.61 -9.93 -0.55
CA GLU A 15 20.53 -11.33 -0.13
C GLU A 15 19.53 -11.49 1.02
N PRO A 16 18.76 -12.60 1.05
CA PRO A 16 17.95 -12.95 2.21
C PRO A 16 18.86 -13.25 3.42
N PRO A 17 18.36 -13.11 4.65
CA PRO A 17 19.14 -13.41 5.85
C PRO A 17 19.50 -14.91 5.95
N ASP A 18 20.65 -15.21 6.55
CA ASP A 18 21.02 -16.56 7.00
C ASP A 18 20.27 -16.92 8.30
N ALA A 19 18.95 -17.00 8.19
CA ALA A 19 18.02 -17.25 9.28
C ALA A 19 17.78 -18.76 9.55
N GLY A 20 18.56 -19.64 8.90
CA GLY A 20 18.17 -21.04 8.72
C GLY A 20 17.03 -21.20 7.72
N ASP A 21 16.42 -22.38 7.72
CA ASP A 21 15.37 -22.75 6.78
C ASP A 21 14.04 -22.08 7.14
N LEU A 22 13.87 -20.82 6.72
CA LEU A 22 12.62 -20.08 6.85
C LEU A 22 11.60 -20.60 5.84
N ARG A 23 10.51 -21.16 6.35
CA ARG A 23 9.47 -21.76 5.51
C ARG A 23 8.11 -21.13 5.78
N PRO A 24 7.33 -20.80 4.74
CA PRO A 24 5.95 -20.39 4.92
C PRO A 24 5.12 -21.58 5.41
N VAL A 25 4.32 -21.35 6.44
CA VAL A 25 3.37 -22.30 7.01
C VAL A 25 2.01 -21.63 7.21
N SER A 26 0.98 -22.44 7.40
CA SER A 26 -0.36 -21.93 7.72
C SER A 26 -0.32 -21.08 9.01
N PRO A 27 -1.02 -19.94 9.08
CA PRO A 27 -1.16 -19.16 10.31
C PRO A 27 -1.76 -19.95 11.50
N LEU A 28 -2.38 -21.11 11.26
CA LEU A 28 -2.80 -22.00 12.36
C LEU A 28 -1.62 -22.51 13.20
N VAL A 29 -0.43 -22.67 12.58
CA VAL A 29 0.80 -23.03 13.30
C VAL A 29 1.18 -21.96 14.32
N LEU A 30 0.90 -20.68 14.02
CA LEU A 30 1.16 -19.59 14.95
C LEU A 30 0.41 -19.82 16.26
N ARG A 31 -0.85 -20.25 16.20
CA ARG A 31 -1.67 -20.50 17.40
C ARG A 31 -1.07 -21.59 18.29
N LEU A 32 -0.59 -22.67 17.68
CA LEU A 32 0.07 -23.76 18.42
C LEU A 32 1.33 -23.27 19.13
N LEU A 33 2.17 -22.50 18.41
CA LEU A 33 3.42 -21.96 18.97
C LEU A 33 3.18 -20.84 19.98
N TRP A 34 2.10 -20.07 19.84
CA TRP A 34 1.72 -18.99 20.75
C TRP A 34 1.54 -19.52 22.17
N ASP A 35 0.76 -20.61 22.29
CA ASP A 35 0.50 -21.27 23.58
C ASP A 35 1.75 -22.00 24.09
N GLU A 36 2.46 -22.72 23.21
CA GLU A 36 3.65 -23.51 23.57
C GLU A 36 4.80 -22.62 24.09
N TRP A 37 4.99 -21.44 23.51
CA TRP A 37 6.07 -20.52 23.87
C TRP A 37 5.66 -19.49 24.92
N GLY A 38 4.43 -19.56 25.43
CA GLY A 38 3.93 -18.70 26.50
C GLY A 38 3.89 -17.22 26.11
N ALA A 39 3.47 -16.93 24.88
CA ALA A 39 3.32 -15.55 24.41
C ALA A 39 2.11 -14.87 25.10
N ASP A 40 2.28 -13.61 25.50
CA ASP A 40 1.23 -12.85 26.18
C ASP A 40 0.08 -12.45 25.23
N GLY A 41 -1.15 -12.48 25.73
CA GLY A 41 -2.35 -12.07 25.00
C GLY A 41 -2.86 -13.11 24.00
N GLU A 42 -3.83 -12.72 23.17
CA GLU A 42 -4.39 -13.62 22.16
C GLU A 42 -3.62 -13.51 20.83
N PRO A 43 -3.36 -14.64 20.14
CA PRO A 43 -2.79 -14.61 18.80
C PRO A 43 -3.75 -13.89 17.84
N PRO A 44 -3.23 -13.08 16.90
CA PRO A 44 -4.07 -12.36 15.95
C PRO A 44 -4.90 -13.34 15.11
N TRP A 45 -6.12 -12.92 14.74
CA TRP A 45 -6.90 -13.64 13.74
C TRP A 45 -6.31 -13.34 12.35
N PRO A 46 -5.90 -14.36 11.59
CA PRO A 46 -5.19 -14.14 10.33
C PRO A 46 -6.14 -13.60 9.25
N ALA A 47 -5.70 -12.55 8.54
CA ALA A 47 -6.31 -12.12 7.29
C ALA A 47 -6.18 -13.21 6.20
N PRO A 48 -7.04 -13.20 5.15
CA PRO A 48 -6.99 -14.23 4.10
C PRO A 48 -5.63 -14.38 3.39
N ALA A 49 -4.86 -13.29 3.29
CA ALA A 49 -3.54 -13.27 2.64
C ALA A 49 -2.37 -13.46 3.63
N ALA A 50 -2.67 -13.82 4.88
CA ALA A 50 -1.67 -13.98 5.92
C ALA A 50 -0.80 -15.22 5.72
N GLU A 51 0.50 -15.09 5.97
CA GLU A 51 1.43 -16.21 6.06
C GLU A 51 2.22 -16.12 7.37
N LEU A 52 2.59 -17.28 7.91
CA LEU A 52 3.59 -17.37 8.98
C LEU A 52 4.89 -17.89 8.39
N LEU A 53 6.01 -17.23 8.67
CA LEU A 53 7.34 -17.76 8.40
C LEU A 53 7.87 -18.44 9.66
N LEU A 54 8.19 -19.73 9.55
CA LEU A 54 8.73 -20.53 10.64
C LEU A 54 10.22 -20.80 10.41
N ALA A 55 11.05 -20.42 11.38
CA ALA A 55 12.45 -20.81 11.44
C ALA A 55 12.59 -22.14 12.19
N THR A 56 13.33 -23.07 11.59
CA THR A 56 13.63 -24.36 12.22
C THR A 56 15.13 -24.61 12.30
N ARG A 57 15.56 -25.33 13.35
CA ARG A 57 16.94 -25.77 13.54
C ARG A 57 16.96 -27.23 13.95
N ASN A 58 17.69 -28.07 13.21
CA ASN A 58 17.68 -29.52 13.42
C ASN A 58 16.25 -30.11 13.48
N GLY A 59 15.35 -29.57 12.66
CA GLY A 59 13.93 -29.97 12.62
C GLY A 59 13.06 -29.42 13.76
N ARG A 60 13.58 -28.60 14.67
CA ARG A 60 12.82 -27.99 15.78
C ARG A 60 12.48 -26.52 15.49
N PRO A 61 11.24 -26.08 15.71
CA PRO A 61 10.87 -24.66 15.71
C PRO A 61 11.72 -23.85 16.69
N VAL A 62 12.27 -22.72 16.23
CA VAL A 62 13.07 -21.81 17.08
C VAL A 62 12.54 -20.37 17.08
N GLY A 63 11.83 -19.97 16.03
CA GLY A 63 11.17 -18.68 15.99
C GLY A 63 10.22 -18.57 14.81
N CYS A 64 9.32 -17.60 14.85
CA CYS A 64 8.40 -17.36 13.76
C CYS A 64 8.04 -15.87 13.66
N VAL A 65 7.60 -15.47 12.47
CA VAL A 65 7.18 -14.10 12.20
C VAL A 65 6.05 -14.09 11.18
N GLY A 66 5.02 -13.30 11.46
CA GLY A 66 3.91 -13.12 10.54
C GLY A 66 4.17 -12.12 9.43
N VAL A 67 3.57 -12.36 8.27
CA VAL A 67 3.38 -11.37 7.20
C VAL A 67 1.92 -11.31 6.81
N ASN A 68 1.42 -10.12 6.50
CA ASN A 68 0.02 -9.86 6.16
C ASN A 68 -1.00 -10.33 7.22
N LEU A 69 -0.59 -10.55 8.48
CA LEU A 69 -1.46 -11.14 9.50
C LEU A 69 -2.66 -10.24 9.84
N THR A 70 -2.41 -8.95 10.07
CA THR A 70 -3.46 -7.99 10.44
C THR A 70 -3.98 -7.20 9.25
N ALA A 71 -3.10 -6.86 8.31
CA ALA A 71 -3.41 -6.13 7.07
C ALA A 71 -2.32 -6.40 6.01
N PRO A 72 -2.60 -6.21 4.72
CA PRO A 72 -1.59 -6.29 3.67
C PRO A 72 -0.39 -5.37 3.96
N GLY A 73 0.82 -5.92 3.90
CA GLY A 73 2.08 -5.25 4.20
C GLY A 73 2.50 -5.28 5.67
N ALA A 74 1.66 -5.78 6.59
CA ALA A 74 1.99 -5.88 8.00
C ALA A 74 3.04 -6.99 8.26
N VAL A 75 3.98 -6.71 9.16
CA VAL A 75 4.99 -7.65 9.67
C VAL A 75 4.82 -7.82 11.18
N GLY A 76 4.89 -9.06 11.62
CA GLY A 76 4.71 -9.45 13.01
C GLY A 76 3.34 -10.08 13.28
N PRO A 77 3.10 -10.54 14.51
CA PRO A 77 4.05 -10.59 15.63
C PRO A 77 5.25 -11.51 15.35
N LEU A 78 6.32 -11.31 16.11
CA LEU A 78 7.54 -12.12 16.08
C LEU A 78 7.64 -12.88 17.40
N LEU A 79 7.76 -14.21 17.33
CA LEU A 79 7.90 -15.08 18.50
C LEU A 79 9.19 -15.89 18.45
N ARG A 80 9.67 -16.29 19.63
CA ARG A 80 10.86 -17.13 19.81
C ARG A 80 10.59 -18.21 20.84
N ALA A 81 11.24 -19.36 20.67
CA ALA A 81 11.17 -20.43 21.64
C ALA A 81 11.87 -20.05 22.96
N PRO A 82 11.35 -20.45 24.14
CA PRO A 82 11.98 -20.16 25.42
C PRO A 82 13.28 -20.99 25.69
N ALA A 83 14.47 -20.43 25.37
CA ALA A 83 15.87 -20.78 25.78
C ALA A 83 16.49 -22.19 25.50
N PRO A 84 17.84 -22.40 25.51
CA PRO A 84 18.97 -21.48 25.42
C PRO A 84 19.80 -21.76 24.14
N ALA A 85 19.43 -21.18 22.99
CA ALA A 85 20.28 -21.14 21.80
C ALA A 85 19.85 -20.03 20.81
N ASP A 86 19.18 -18.99 21.31
CA ASP A 86 18.85 -17.83 20.48
C ASP A 86 20.16 -17.12 20.14
N ARG A 87 20.52 -17.14 18.86
CA ARG A 87 21.47 -16.15 18.39
C ARG A 87 20.86 -14.78 18.65
N ALA A 88 21.70 -13.82 19.05
CA ALA A 88 21.29 -12.42 19.17
C ALA A 88 20.64 -11.90 17.86
N ASP A 89 20.98 -12.51 16.71
CA ASP A 89 20.49 -12.15 15.38
C ASP A 89 19.22 -12.90 14.91
N LEU A 90 18.65 -13.84 15.67
CA LEU A 90 17.47 -14.59 15.21
C LEU A 90 16.28 -13.66 14.92
N ALA A 91 16.05 -12.70 15.80
CA ALA A 91 14.94 -11.75 15.64
C ALA A 91 15.14 -10.82 14.44
N GLU A 92 16.38 -10.34 14.23
CA GLU A 92 16.73 -9.57 13.03
C GLU A 92 16.55 -10.42 11.77
N SER A 93 16.97 -11.67 11.81
CA SER A 93 16.88 -12.61 10.68
C SER A 93 15.42 -12.94 10.34
N LEU A 94 14.56 -13.11 11.34
CA LEU A 94 13.13 -13.27 11.16
C LEU A 94 12.52 -12.01 10.52
N LEU A 95 12.78 -10.82 11.08
CA LEU A 95 12.31 -9.55 10.52
C LEU A 95 12.77 -9.38 9.06
N HIS A 96 14.06 -9.59 8.79
CA HIS A 96 14.61 -9.47 7.44
C HIS A 96 13.93 -10.46 6.48
N GLY A 97 13.72 -11.71 6.92
CA GLY A 97 13.04 -12.74 6.14
C GLY A 97 11.59 -12.39 5.83
N ALA A 98 10.86 -11.82 6.80
CA ALA A 98 9.49 -11.33 6.62
C ALA A 98 9.41 -10.18 5.60
N LEU A 99 10.32 -9.20 5.70
CA LEU A 99 10.41 -8.09 4.76
C LEU A 99 10.75 -8.58 3.34
N TRP A 100 11.67 -9.55 3.22
CA TRP A 100 11.97 -10.21 1.96
C TRP A 100 10.77 -10.96 1.39
N ARG A 101 10.00 -11.66 2.24
CA ARG A 101 8.80 -12.36 1.83
C ARG A 101 7.74 -11.39 1.30
N LEU A 102 7.50 -10.27 1.99
CA LEU A 102 6.59 -9.24 1.49
C LEU A 102 7.04 -8.68 0.13
N ARG A 103 8.34 -8.44 -0.04
CA ARG A 103 8.92 -8.03 -1.33
C ARG A 103 8.62 -9.05 -2.42
N TRP A 104 8.81 -10.34 -2.12
CA TRP A 104 8.51 -11.44 -3.04
C TRP A 104 7.02 -11.52 -3.39
N LEU A 105 6.14 -11.30 -2.41
CA LEU A 105 4.69 -11.20 -2.59
C LEU A 105 4.25 -9.94 -3.34
N GLY A 106 5.20 -9.07 -3.73
CA GLY A 106 4.94 -7.92 -4.59
C GLY A 106 4.59 -6.63 -3.87
N HIS A 107 4.88 -6.54 -2.57
CA HIS A 107 4.78 -5.28 -1.83
C HIS A 107 5.96 -4.34 -2.14
N ALA A 108 5.70 -3.04 -2.16
CA ALA A 108 6.75 -2.00 -2.19
C ALA A 108 7.20 -1.60 -0.77
N TYR A 109 6.30 -1.75 0.20
CA TYR A 109 6.47 -1.31 1.58
C TYR A 109 6.01 -2.38 2.56
N GLY A 110 6.73 -2.50 3.67
CA GLY A 110 6.33 -3.32 4.82
C GLY A 110 6.19 -2.45 6.07
N PHE A 111 5.31 -2.84 6.98
CA PHE A 111 5.01 -2.08 8.19
C PHE A 111 5.17 -2.99 9.41
N ALA A 112 6.06 -2.62 10.34
CA ALA A 112 6.26 -3.37 11.58
C ALA A 112 5.98 -2.48 12.81
N PRO A 113 5.35 -3.00 13.86
CA PRO A 113 5.25 -2.30 15.13
C PRO A 113 6.62 -2.14 15.80
N ALA A 114 6.74 -1.20 16.72
CA ALA A 114 8.03 -0.80 17.31
C ALA A 114 8.80 -1.95 17.99
N ASP A 115 8.10 -2.89 18.64
CA ASP A 115 8.68 -4.08 19.25
C ASP A 115 9.32 -5.02 18.23
N VAL A 116 8.70 -5.18 17.06
CA VAL A 116 9.24 -5.98 15.96
C VAL A 116 10.35 -5.21 15.23
N ALA A 117 10.12 -3.93 14.90
CA ALA A 117 11.06 -3.07 14.19
C ALA A 117 12.34 -2.79 15.00
N GLY A 118 12.27 -2.85 16.33
CA GLY A 118 13.42 -2.70 17.22
C GLY A 118 14.53 -3.74 17.01
N HIS A 119 14.20 -4.86 16.36
CA HIS A 119 15.17 -5.89 15.98
C HIS A 119 15.90 -5.60 14.65
N ALA A 120 15.56 -4.53 13.93
CA ALA A 120 16.22 -4.18 12.69
C ALA A 120 17.67 -3.77 12.95
N GLY A 121 18.65 -4.44 12.33
CA GLY A 121 20.06 -4.01 12.33
C GLY A 121 20.29 -2.79 11.43
N GLU A 122 21.55 -2.36 11.30
CA GLU A 122 21.92 -1.12 10.59
C GLU A 122 21.42 -1.08 9.14
N ALA A 123 21.63 -2.17 8.39
CA ALA A 123 21.23 -2.25 7.00
C ALA A 123 19.71 -2.13 6.81
N LEU A 124 18.92 -2.75 7.68
CA LEU A 124 17.45 -2.64 7.64
C LEU A 124 16.99 -1.25 8.08
N ARG A 125 17.59 -0.68 9.13
CA ARG A 125 17.27 0.66 9.62
C ARG A 125 17.49 1.72 8.54
N ALA A 126 18.52 1.58 7.71
CA ALA A 126 18.79 2.47 6.58
C ALA A 126 17.65 2.49 5.53
N THR A 127 16.85 1.42 5.45
CA THR A 127 15.68 1.32 4.54
C THR A 127 14.38 1.78 5.17
N SER A 128 14.41 2.13 6.46
CA SER A 128 13.23 2.31 7.28
C SER A 128 12.91 3.77 7.57
N TRP A 129 11.68 4.03 7.99
CA TRP A 129 11.22 5.32 8.46
C TRP A 129 10.13 5.12 9.51
N VAL A 130 10.32 5.71 10.70
CA VAL A 130 9.30 5.68 11.76
C VAL A 130 8.18 6.62 11.38
N LEU A 131 6.95 6.11 11.32
CA LEU A 131 5.77 6.89 10.98
C LEU A 131 5.53 7.95 12.08
N PRO A 132 5.31 9.21 11.69
CA PRO A 132 4.85 10.25 12.61
C PRO A 132 3.48 9.88 13.19
N GLY A 133 3.28 10.19 14.47
CA GLY A 133 2.06 9.84 15.21
C GLY A 133 0.96 10.92 15.16
N ASP A 134 1.25 12.06 14.56
CA ASP A 134 0.43 13.26 14.49
C ASP A 134 -0.36 13.33 13.17
N VAL A 135 -1.65 13.61 13.30
CA VAL A 135 -2.55 13.92 12.18
C VAL A 135 -2.83 15.41 12.19
N GLY A 136 -2.86 16.05 11.02
CA GLY A 136 -3.22 17.47 10.91
C GLY A 136 -2.04 18.46 10.98
N SER A 137 -0.81 17.97 11.00
CA SER A 137 0.37 18.83 10.89
C SER A 137 0.37 19.59 9.55
N PRO A 138 0.93 20.81 9.50
CA PRO A 138 1.01 21.58 8.26
C PRO A 138 1.61 20.75 7.11
N PRO A 139 1.10 20.87 5.87
CA PRO A 139 1.62 20.11 4.73
C PRO A 139 3.14 20.25 4.49
N ALA A 140 3.73 21.38 4.87
CA ALA A 140 5.18 21.60 4.76
C ALA A 140 5.99 20.72 5.71
N ASP A 141 5.47 20.47 6.93
CA ASP A 141 6.11 19.62 7.94
C ASP A 141 5.95 18.13 7.60
N ARG A 142 4.99 17.81 6.73
CA ARG A 142 4.72 16.47 6.21
C ARG A 142 5.40 16.16 4.88
N ASP A 143 6.16 17.10 4.33
CA ASP A 143 6.93 16.94 3.10
C ASP A 143 8.42 16.67 3.38
N VAL A 144 9.14 16.23 2.37
CA VAL A 144 10.61 16.07 2.38
C VAL A 144 11.20 17.09 1.41
N PRO A 145 11.65 18.26 1.89
CA PRO A 145 12.25 19.29 1.04
C PRO A 145 13.46 18.77 0.27
N GLY A 146 13.60 19.19 -1.00
CA GLY A 146 14.71 18.79 -1.86
C GLY A 146 14.55 17.43 -2.56
N GLN A 147 13.56 16.62 -2.17
CA GLN A 147 13.22 15.42 -2.94
C GLN A 147 12.49 15.82 -4.24
N GLU A 148 13.01 15.42 -5.41
CA GLU A 148 12.47 15.85 -6.72
C GLU A 148 10.99 15.45 -6.90
N TRP A 149 10.69 14.19 -6.64
CA TRP A 149 9.36 13.60 -6.56
C TRP A 149 9.38 12.55 -5.44
N GLY A 150 8.23 12.00 -5.04
CA GLY A 150 8.22 11.03 -3.96
C GLY A 150 6.94 10.27 -3.83
N ASP A 151 7.03 9.16 -3.14
CA ASP A 151 5.88 8.37 -2.74
C ASP A 151 5.25 9.02 -1.50
N VAL A 152 3.92 9.11 -1.47
CA VAL A 152 3.15 9.73 -0.37
C VAL A 152 2.33 8.64 0.33
N LEU A 153 2.72 8.32 1.55
CA LEU A 153 2.01 7.39 2.42
C LEU A 153 0.72 8.06 2.91
N VAL A 154 -0.36 7.29 2.98
CA VAL A 154 -1.62 7.65 3.66
C VAL A 154 -1.92 6.59 4.71
N ASP A 155 -2.02 7.01 5.97
CA ASP A 155 -2.51 6.16 7.07
C ASP A 155 -4.05 6.14 7.06
N LEU A 156 -4.64 4.97 6.77
CA LEU A 156 -6.09 4.80 6.69
C LEU A 156 -6.70 4.43 8.06
N ARG A 157 -5.86 4.18 9.07
CA ARG A 157 -6.30 3.83 10.42
C ARG A 157 -6.83 5.06 11.12
N GLY A 158 -8.06 4.99 11.60
CA GLY A 158 -8.67 6.06 12.41
C GLY A 158 -9.12 7.31 11.65
N TRP A 159 -9.02 7.35 10.31
CA TRP A 159 -9.50 8.47 9.50
C TRP A 159 -10.97 8.30 9.08
N PRO A 160 -11.90 9.27 9.27
CA PRO A 160 -13.25 9.15 8.72
C PRO A 160 -13.21 9.31 7.19
N LEU A 161 -13.44 8.22 6.47
CA LEU A 161 -13.55 8.23 5.00
C LEU A 161 -15.03 8.19 4.58
N PRO A 162 -15.43 8.91 3.52
CA PRO A 162 -16.82 8.94 3.06
C PRO A 162 -17.29 7.56 2.55
N ARG A 163 -18.60 7.30 2.55
CA ARG A 163 -19.15 6.08 1.92
C ARG A 163 -19.03 6.19 0.38
N PRO A 164 -18.72 5.10 -0.35
CA PRO A 164 -18.58 5.15 -1.81
C PRO A 164 -19.92 5.30 -2.55
N VAL A 165 -19.83 5.75 -3.80
CA VAL A 165 -20.88 6.32 -4.69
C VAL A 165 -21.28 7.73 -4.28
N VAL A 166 -20.73 8.71 -5.02
CA VAL A 166 -20.99 10.13 -4.80
C VAL A 166 -21.50 10.73 -6.10
N GLU A 167 -22.68 11.34 -6.04
CA GLU A 167 -23.20 12.20 -7.09
C GLU A 167 -22.68 13.61 -6.84
N LEU A 168 -22.03 14.19 -7.86
CA LEU A 168 -21.58 15.57 -7.86
C LEU A 168 -22.22 16.30 -9.04
N GLU A 169 -22.07 17.63 -9.06
CA GLU A 169 -22.49 18.48 -10.16
C GLU A 169 -21.26 19.16 -10.79
N LEU A 170 -21.20 19.20 -12.11
CA LEU A 170 -20.22 19.95 -12.88
C LEU A 170 -20.95 20.74 -13.97
N ASP A 171 -20.87 22.07 -13.93
CA ASP A 171 -21.55 22.98 -14.87
C ASP A 171 -23.07 22.76 -14.98
N GLY A 172 -23.76 22.45 -13.87
CA GLY A 172 -25.20 22.16 -13.92
C GLY A 172 -25.56 20.75 -14.42
N ALA A 173 -24.56 19.89 -14.67
CA ALA A 173 -24.77 18.51 -15.11
C ALA A 173 -24.26 17.49 -14.07
N PRO A 174 -24.96 16.35 -13.89
CA PRO A 174 -24.54 15.32 -12.94
C PRO A 174 -23.26 14.62 -13.39
N VAL A 175 -22.39 14.32 -12.43
CA VAL A 175 -21.24 13.42 -12.58
C VAL A 175 -21.21 12.41 -11.44
N LEU A 176 -20.78 11.19 -11.74
CA LEU A 176 -20.77 10.06 -10.81
C LEU A 176 -19.33 9.69 -10.48
N VAL A 177 -19.02 9.58 -9.20
CA VAL A 177 -17.78 8.98 -8.70
C VAL A 177 -18.09 7.57 -8.20
N ARG A 178 -17.60 6.56 -8.91
CA ARG A 178 -17.93 5.15 -8.65
C ARG A 178 -16.82 4.20 -9.08
N ARG A 179 -16.93 2.94 -8.65
CA ARG A 179 -16.16 1.84 -9.23
C ARG A 179 -16.53 1.67 -10.72
N PRO A 180 -15.57 1.42 -11.62
CA PRO A 180 -15.89 1.04 -13.00
C PRO A 180 -16.52 -0.36 -13.05
N GLU A 181 -17.49 -0.54 -13.93
CA GLU A 181 -18.10 -1.83 -14.21
C GLU A 181 -17.13 -2.71 -15.02
N ALA A 182 -17.18 -4.02 -14.84
CA ALA A 182 -16.29 -4.95 -15.55
C ALA A 182 -16.40 -4.79 -17.09
N ALA A 183 -17.60 -4.53 -17.61
CA ALA A 183 -17.83 -4.29 -19.03
C ALA A 183 -17.17 -3.01 -19.58
N GLU A 184 -16.74 -2.09 -18.70
CA GLU A 184 -16.08 -0.84 -19.07
C GLU A 184 -14.56 -0.98 -19.20
N GLN A 185 -13.98 -2.14 -18.87
CA GLN A 185 -12.53 -2.33 -18.83
C GLN A 185 -11.82 -1.84 -20.09
N LEU A 186 -12.21 -2.36 -21.27
CA LEU A 186 -11.55 -2.00 -22.53
C LEU A 186 -11.74 -0.51 -22.84
N LEU A 187 -12.95 0.02 -22.61
CA LEU A 187 -13.28 1.42 -22.86
C LEU A 187 -12.39 2.37 -22.03
N VAL A 188 -12.26 2.10 -20.73
CA VAL A 188 -11.49 2.97 -19.81
C VAL A 188 -9.99 2.83 -20.09
N VAL A 189 -9.49 1.62 -20.29
CA VAL A 189 -8.06 1.38 -20.56
C VAL A 189 -7.63 2.01 -21.88
N ASP A 190 -8.43 1.91 -22.94
CA ASP A 190 -8.13 2.54 -24.23
C ASP A 190 -8.16 4.06 -24.12
N TRP A 191 -9.13 4.64 -23.41
CA TRP A 191 -9.15 6.07 -23.15
C TRP A 191 -7.92 6.53 -22.36
N ILE A 192 -7.51 5.80 -21.32
CA ILE A 192 -6.30 6.12 -20.55
C ILE A 192 -5.06 6.05 -21.44
N LYS A 193 -4.96 5.03 -22.29
CA LYS A 193 -3.84 4.85 -23.21
C LYS A 193 -3.72 6.03 -24.18
N ASP A 194 -4.85 6.47 -24.74
CA ASP A 194 -4.89 7.55 -25.73
C ASP A 194 -4.57 8.91 -25.10
N VAL A 195 -5.01 9.17 -23.86
CA VAL A 195 -4.90 10.49 -23.21
C VAL A 195 -3.68 10.61 -22.28
N PHE A 196 -3.33 9.55 -21.56
CA PHE A 196 -2.29 9.55 -20.51
C PHE A 196 -1.13 8.59 -20.78
N GLY A 197 -1.22 7.81 -21.87
CA GLY A 197 -0.15 6.95 -22.34
C GLY A 197 -0.21 5.51 -21.82
N ARG A 198 0.66 4.68 -22.40
CA ARG A 198 0.65 3.21 -22.23
C ARG A 198 0.98 2.76 -20.81
N GLY A 199 1.84 3.50 -20.11
CA GLY A 199 2.24 3.15 -18.73
C GLY A 199 1.05 3.15 -17.78
N TRP A 200 0.32 4.27 -17.72
CA TRP A 200 -0.86 4.39 -16.86
C TRP A 200 -1.99 3.48 -17.30
N ALA A 201 -2.15 3.23 -18.62
CA ALA A 201 -3.13 2.27 -19.10
C ALA A 201 -2.83 0.85 -18.61
N ALA A 202 -1.56 0.43 -18.63
CA ALA A 202 -1.14 -0.88 -18.14
C ALA A 202 -1.33 -1.02 -16.63
N GLU A 203 -0.97 0.01 -15.86
CA GLU A 203 -1.19 0.04 -14.41
C GLU A 203 -2.69 -0.01 -14.09
N PHE A 204 -3.51 0.82 -14.74
CA PHE A 204 -4.96 0.82 -14.49
C PHE A 204 -5.63 -0.50 -14.89
N ALA A 205 -5.22 -1.12 -16.00
CA ALA A 205 -5.77 -2.40 -16.44
C ALA A 205 -5.62 -3.50 -15.37
N ARG A 206 -4.58 -3.44 -14.53
CA ARG A 206 -4.39 -4.39 -13.42
C ARG A 206 -5.51 -4.31 -12.38
N ALA A 207 -6.18 -3.16 -12.24
CA ALA A 207 -7.26 -2.96 -11.28
C ALA A 207 -8.43 -3.93 -11.51
N PHE A 208 -8.69 -4.28 -12.76
CA PHE A 208 -9.76 -5.21 -13.15
C PHE A 208 -9.45 -6.68 -12.86
N ALA A 209 -8.21 -7.00 -12.48
CA ALA A 209 -7.84 -8.34 -12.03
C ALA A 209 -7.99 -8.51 -10.50
N HIS A 210 -8.70 -7.59 -9.85
CA HIS A 210 -9.12 -7.68 -8.45
C HIS A 210 -10.64 -7.75 -8.39
N ASP A 211 -11.17 -8.47 -7.39
CA ASP A 211 -12.59 -8.57 -7.13
C ASP A 211 -12.91 -8.10 -5.70
N PRO A 212 -13.69 -7.01 -5.53
CA PRO A 212 -14.18 -6.13 -6.60
C PRO A 212 -13.06 -5.29 -7.23
N VAL A 213 -13.33 -4.66 -8.37
CA VAL A 213 -12.32 -3.87 -9.12
C VAL A 213 -11.66 -2.82 -8.22
N SER A 214 -10.33 -2.76 -8.22
CA SER A 214 -9.54 -1.87 -7.35
C SER A 214 -9.29 -0.48 -7.98
N ALA A 215 -10.36 0.14 -8.48
CA ALA A 215 -10.32 1.45 -9.09
C ALA A 215 -11.61 2.24 -8.86
N VAL A 216 -11.50 3.56 -9.02
CA VAL A 216 -12.62 4.50 -9.01
C VAL A 216 -12.49 5.40 -10.24
N VAL A 217 -13.62 5.70 -10.88
CA VAL A 217 -13.72 6.60 -12.03
C VAL A 217 -14.68 7.75 -11.71
N VAL A 218 -14.44 8.90 -12.34
CA VAL A 218 -15.41 9.98 -12.46
C VAL A 218 -15.95 9.96 -13.87
N ALA A 219 -17.27 9.84 -14.00
CA ALA A 219 -17.91 9.79 -15.31
C ALA A 219 -19.26 10.51 -15.31
N ARG A 220 -19.63 11.08 -16.46
CA ARG A 220 -21.01 11.52 -16.71
C ARG A 220 -21.93 10.31 -16.78
N PRO A 221 -23.19 10.40 -16.32
CA PRO A 221 -24.21 9.41 -16.64
C PRO A 221 -24.27 9.15 -18.14
N ARG A 222 -24.57 7.92 -18.52
CA ARG A 222 -24.63 7.53 -19.93
C ARG A 222 -25.75 8.31 -20.63
N GLY A 223 -25.38 9.21 -21.54
CA GLY A 223 -26.27 9.68 -22.61
C GLY A 223 -26.06 8.86 -23.88
N PHE A 224 -26.86 9.11 -24.93
CA PHE A 224 -26.62 8.57 -26.28
C PHE A 224 -25.42 9.27 -26.97
N ALA A 225 -24.30 9.44 -26.26
CA ALA A 225 -23.09 10.01 -26.84
C ALA A 225 -22.58 9.08 -27.96
N GLU A 226 -22.19 9.67 -29.10
CA GLU A 226 -21.64 8.91 -30.23
C GLU A 226 -20.36 8.16 -29.86
N ASP A 227 -19.54 8.74 -28.97
CA ASP A 227 -18.37 8.09 -28.38
C ASP A 227 -18.53 8.00 -26.85
N PRO A 228 -18.69 6.79 -26.27
CA PRO A 228 -18.84 6.60 -24.83
C PRO A 228 -17.62 7.04 -24.02
N ARG A 229 -16.42 7.17 -24.63
CA ARG A 229 -15.23 7.69 -23.95
C ARG A 229 -15.38 9.14 -23.51
N ARG A 230 -16.27 9.91 -24.14
CA ARG A 230 -16.59 11.30 -23.73
C ARG A 230 -17.30 11.39 -22.38
N CYS A 231 -17.80 10.27 -21.87
CA CYS A 231 -18.34 10.21 -20.52
C CYS A 231 -17.25 10.13 -19.45
N LEU A 232 -16.01 9.71 -19.77
CA LEU A 232 -14.93 9.54 -18.81
C LEU A 232 -14.24 10.87 -18.51
N LEU A 233 -14.17 11.23 -17.23
CA LEU A 233 -13.65 12.50 -16.76
C LEU A 233 -12.43 12.35 -15.84
N GLY A 234 -12.23 11.19 -15.25
CA GLY A 234 -11.11 10.97 -14.34
C GLY A 234 -11.08 9.56 -13.79
N PHE A 235 -9.94 9.20 -13.20
CA PHE A 235 -9.71 7.86 -12.68
C PHE A 235 -8.62 7.84 -11.61
N ILE A 236 -8.69 6.84 -10.76
CA ILE A 236 -7.66 6.46 -9.80
C ILE A 236 -7.73 4.96 -9.57
N ALA A 237 -6.58 4.31 -9.41
CA ALA A 237 -6.52 2.91 -9.05
C ALA A 237 -5.64 2.69 -7.81
N TYR A 238 -5.87 1.57 -7.15
CA TYR A 238 -5.05 1.10 -6.04
C TYR A 238 -4.71 -0.36 -6.22
N ASN A 239 -3.63 -0.79 -5.54
CA ASN A 239 -3.11 -2.14 -5.61
C ASN A 239 -2.65 -2.58 -7.01
N THR A 240 -2.25 -1.63 -7.87
CA THR A 240 -1.98 -1.88 -9.30
C THR A 240 -0.51 -1.94 -9.68
N VAL A 241 0.34 -1.07 -9.11
CA VAL A 241 1.79 -1.06 -9.36
C VAL A 241 2.51 -2.11 -8.52
N ARG A 242 2.20 -2.10 -7.23
CA ARG A 242 2.64 -3.04 -6.19
C ARG A 242 1.53 -3.14 -5.15
N ALA A 243 1.59 -4.17 -4.32
CA ALA A 243 0.59 -4.35 -3.28
C ALA A 243 0.54 -3.13 -2.35
N GLY A 244 -0.65 -2.56 -2.14
CA GLY A 244 -0.86 -1.36 -1.31
C GLY A 244 -0.46 -0.01 -1.95
N MET A 245 -0.05 0.02 -3.22
CA MET A 245 0.24 1.29 -3.91
C MET A 245 -0.99 1.84 -4.64
N LEU A 246 -1.25 3.14 -4.48
CA LEU A 246 -2.14 3.90 -5.35
C LEU A 246 -1.37 4.31 -6.59
N SER A 247 -1.96 4.08 -7.76
CA SER A 247 -1.41 4.57 -9.02
C SER A 247 -2.47 4.99 -10.03
N SER A 248 -1.93 5.75 -10.98
CA SER A 248 -2.59 6.50 -12.05
C SER A 248 -3.81 7.26 -11.55
N ILE A 249 -3.56 8.43 -10.94
CA ILE A 249 -4.60 9.42 -10.62
C ILE A 249 -4.59 10.52 -11.67
N ALA A 250 -5.72 10.72 -12.34
CA ALA A 250 -5.84 11.80 -13.32
C ALA A 250 -7.27 12.29 -13.47
N LEU A 251 -7.37 13.56 -13.84
CA LEU A 251 -8.57 14.15 -14.40
C LEU A 251 -8.30 14.52 -15.87
N SER A 252 -9.33 14.39 -16.70
CA SER A 252 -9.33 14.82 -18.09
C SER A 252 -9.03 16.31 -18.19
N GLU A 253 -8.46 16.74 -19.32
CA GLU A 253 -8.18 18.16 -19.55
C GLU A 253 -9.43 19.04 -19.46
N GLU A 254 -10.59 18.48 -19.84
CA GLU A 254 -11.89 19.15 -19.76
C GLU A 254 -12.26 19.61 -18.36
N ILE A 255 -11.84 18.88 -17.31
CA ILE A 255 -12.26 19.16 -15.93
C ILE A 255 -11.09 19.52 -15.00
N ARG A 256 -9.86 19.37 -15.47
CA ARG A 256 -8.65 19.67 -14.69
C ARG A 256 -8.63 21.14 -14.28
N GLY A 257 -8.50 21.37 -12.97
CA GLY A 257 -8.41 22.72 -12.40
C GLY A 257 -9.73 23.50 -12.40
N ARG A 258 -10.85 22.88 -12.78
CA ARG A 258 -12.18 23.51 -12.77
C ARG A 258 -12.87 23.37 -11.42
N ASP A 259 -12.79 22.19 -10.82
CA ASP A 259 -13.29 21.92 -9.48
C ASP A 259 -12.35 20.98 -8.71
N ASN A 260 -11.82 21.48 -7.59
CA ASN A 260 -10.95 20.71 -6.69
C ASN A 260 -11.74 19.64 -5.91
N GLY A 261 -13.05 19.82 -5.74
CA GLY A 261 -13.96 18.87 -5.10
C GLY A 261 -14.02 17.53 -5.83
N ILE A 262 -13.91 17.52 -7.16
CA ILE A 262 -13.91 16.28 -7.94
C ILE A 262 -12.65 15.45 -7.66
N ALA A 263 -11.47 16.07 -7.68
CA ALA A 263 -10.21 15.38 -7.37
C ALA A 263 -10.20 14.83 -5.93
N ALA A 264 -10.68 15.63 -4.97
CA ALA A 264 -10.77 15.23 -3.57
C ALA A 264 -11.78 14.07 -3.37
N THR A 265 -12.93 14.12 -4.04
CA THR A 265 -13.94 13.06 -4.00
C THR A 265 -13.44 11.76 -4.63
N LEU A 266 -12.74 11.85 -5.76
CA LEU A 266 -12.13 10.71 -6.43
C LEU A 266 -11.09 10.03 -5.53
N LEU A 267 -10.19 10.82 -4.93
CA LEU A 267 -9.16 10.32 -4.02
C LEU A 267 -9.79 9.70 -2.77
N SER A 268 -10.67 10.42 -2.06
CA SER A 268 -11.31 9.92 -0.84
C SER A 268 -12.15 8.67 -1.08
N SER A 269 -12.86 8.58 -2.21
CA SER A 269 -13.60 7.36 -2.60
C SER A 269 -12.65 6.17 -2.80
N CYS A 270 -11.51 6.39 -3.45
CA CYS A 270 -10.49 5.35 -3.63
C CYS A 270 -9.88 4.89 -2.31
N LEU A 271 -9.60 5.82 -1.40
CA LEU A 271 -9.09 5.50 -0.06
C LEU A 271 -10.13 4.70 0.75
N SER A 272 -11.42 5.06 0.64
CA SER A 272 -12.52 4.29 1.27
C SER A 272 -12.56 2.85 0.77
N GLU A 273 -12.46 2.65 -0.55
CA GLU A 273 -12.47 1.32 -1.16
C GLU A 273 -11.23 0.52 -0.78
N ALA A 274 -10.04 1.13 -0.79
CA ALA A 274 -8.82 0.46 -0.32
C ALA A 274 -8.94 0.03 1.14
N ARG A 275 -9.48 0.87 2.02
CA ARG A 275 -9.72 0.48 3.42
C ARG A 275 -10.73 -0.66 3.53
N ALA A 276 -11.81 -0.62 2.74
CA ALA A 276 -12.79 -1.71 2.70
C ALA A 276 -12.18 -3.03 2.21
N HIS A 277 -11.12 -2.97 1.41
CA HIS A 277 -10.32 -4.11 0.96
C HIS A 277 -9.26 -4.57 1.97
N GLY A 278 -9.26 -4.01 3.18
CA GLY A 278 -8.40 -4.42 4.29
C GLY A 278 -7.04 -3.73 4.34
N PHE A 279 -6.80 -2.69 3.53
CA PHE A 279 -5.57 -1.91 3.63
C PHE A 279 -5.63 -0.92 4.82
N ASP A 280 -4.68 -1.03 5.74
CA ASP A 280 -4.45 -0.05 6.81
C ASP A 280 -3.62 1.15 6.32
N HIS A 281 -2.80 0.93 5.30
CA HIS A 281 -1.92 1.91 4.71
C HIS A 281 -1.94 1.77 3.21
N VAL A 282 -1.83 2.91 2.55
CA VAL A 282 -1.63 2.94 1.11
C VAL A 282 -0.63 4.00 0.72
N VAL A 283 0.05 3.82 -0.41
CA VAL A 283 1.11 4.73 -0.85
C VAL A 283 0.82 5.24 -2.26
N LEU A 284 0.57 6.54 -2.40
CA LEU A 284 0.46 7.20 -3.70
C LEU A 284 1.84 7.33 -4.33
N GLY A 285 2.05 6.63 -5.43
CA GLY A 285 3.36 6.52 -6.06
C GLY A 285 3.75 7.71 -6.94
N GLY A 286 5.03 8.09 -6.95
CA GLY A 286 5.63 8.92 -7.99
C GLY A 286 5.12 10.37 -8.04
N VAL A 287 4.78 10.96 -6.90
CA VAL A 287 4.15 12.27 -6.82
C VAL A 287 5.18 13.38 -6.95
N SER A 288 5.12 14.14 -8.05
CA SER A 288 5.96 15.34 -8.24
C SER A 288 5.45 16.54 -7.44
N ARG A 289 4.13 16.78 -7.42
CA ARG A 289 3.49 17.87 -6.67
C ARG A 289 3.00 17.41 -5.29
N ARG A 290 3.91 16.92 -4.44
CA ARG A 290 3.58 16.31 -3.14
C ARG A 290 2.75 17.19 -2.23
N LEU A 291 3.08 18.48 -2.13
CA LEU A 291 2.31 19.45 -1.33
C LEU A 291 0.81 19.51 -1.70
N VAL A 292 0.43 19.20 -2.95
CA VAL A 292 -0.99 19.15 -3.33
C VAL A 292 -1.67 17.94 -2.70
N ALA A 293 -1.04 16.76 -2.75
CA ALA A 293 -1.56 15.55 -2.10
C ALA A 293 -1.63 15.72 -0.57
N LEU A 294 -0.60 16.30 0.03
CA LEU A 294 -0.54 16.56 1.48
C LEU A 294 -1.62 17.53 1.94
N ARG A 295 -1.96 18.56 1.14
CA ARG A 295 -3.09 19.46 1.42
C ARG A 295 -4.46 18.78 1.30
N ALA A 296 -4.57 17.76 0.46
CA ALA A 296 -5.82 17.06 0.23
C ALA A 296 -6.11 15.98 1.29
N VAL A 297 -5.09 15.49 1.99
CA VAL A 297 -5.20 14.37 2.94
C VAL A 297 -4.34 14.65 4.17
N ASP A 298 -4.95 14.89 5.34
CA ASP A 298 -4.16 15.27 6.54
C ASP A 298 -3.41 14.10 7.19
N ALA A 299 -3.81 12.85 6.90
CA ALA A 299 -3.08 11.65 7.29
C ALA A 299 -1.97 11.25 6.29
N ALA A 300 -1.68 12.10 5.30
CA ALA A 300 -0.66 11.83 4.31
C ALA A 300 0.72 12.36 4.69
N TRP A 301 1.77 11.64 4.32
CA TRP A 301 3.16 12.03 4.55
C TRP A 301 4.04 11.62 3.38
N THR A 302 4.99 12.48 3.02
CA THR A 302 6.01 12.11 2.02
C THR A 302 6.97 11.09 2.63
N VAL A 303 7.15 9.96 1.95
CA VAL A 303 8.09 8.93 2.37
C VAL A 303 9.51 9.36 2.04
N PRO A 304 10.41 9.55 3.03
CA PRO A 304 11.79 9.92 2.76
C PRO A 304 12.53 8.85 1.94
N GLY A 305 13.42 9.26 1.04
CA GLY A 305 14.25 8.35 0.25
C GLY A 305 13.46 7.54 -0.79
N SER A 306 12.21 7.91 -1.07
CA SER A 306 11.36 7.22 -2.04
C SER A 306 11.58 7.66 -3.50
N CYS A 307 12.57 8.52 -3.76
CA CYS A 307 13.03 8.84 -5.11
C CYS A 307 14.33 8.06 -5.40
N PRO A 308 14.41 7.19 -6.43
CA PRO A 308 13.43 6.99 -7.50
C PRO A 308 12.47 5.81 -7.23
N GLY A 309 12.34 5.34 -5.99
CA GLY A 309 11.29 4.40 -5.57
C GLY A 309 11.22 3.11 -6.40
N VAL A 310 10.01 2.58 -6.56
CA VAL A 310 9.77 1.41 -7.45
C VAL A 310 9.84 1.77 -8.93
N PHE A 311 9.57 3.03 -9.26
CA PHE A 311 9.43 3.52 -10.63
C PHE A 311 10.77 3.65 -11.37
N GLY A 312 11.86 3.93 -10.64
CA GLY A 312 13.22 3.96 -11.19
C GLY A 312 13.84 2.60 -11.43
N LYS A 313 13.20 1.51 -11.00
CA LYS A 313 13.74 0.14 -11.11
C LYS A 313 13.14 -0.65 -12.29
N GLY A 314 12.12 -0.10 -12.95
CA GLY A 314 11.47 -0.74 -14.09
C GLY A 314 12.18 -0.50 -15.42
N ILE A 315 12.11 -1.46 -16.34
CA ILE A 315 12.47 -1.27 -17.74
C ILE A 315 11.39 -0.37 -18.37
N ARG A 316 11.80 0.73 -18.99
CA ARG A 316 10.89 1.68 -19.64
C ARG A 316 11.26 1.85 -21.10
N ASP A 317 10.23 1.95 -21.94
CA ASP A 317 10.40 2.48 -23.29
C ASP A 317 10.77 3.97 -23.14
N ARG A 318 11.80 4.41 -23.87
CA ARG A 318 12.29 5.79 -23.77
C ARG A 318 11.28 6.79 -24.29
#